data_AF-A0A6J7FV23-F1
#
_entry.id   AF-A0A6J7FV23-F1
#
_cell.length_a   1.000
_cell.length_b   1.000
_cell.length_c   1.000
_cell.angle_alpha   90.00
_cell.angle_beta   90.00
_cell.angle_gamma   90.00
#
_symmetry.space_group_name_H-M   'P 1'
#
loop_
_entity.id
_entity.type
_entity.pdbx_description
1 polymer ?
#
loop_
_entity_poly.entity_id
_entity_poly.type
_entity_poly.pdbx_seq_one_letter_code
_entity_poly.pdbx_strand_id
1 'polypeptide(L)'
;MLGDGELRDLPGGIDQYLQLRATGIKAPVATKQTDAKASILEIKALKKEVARLERAMQKADEKILQLENAQASAAFDHNKLAEVMKELSEVNVEKVELEEAWLHASHQLEENGN
;
A
#
# COMPACT_ATOMS: atom_id res chain seq x y z
N MET A 1 -10.61 -24.05 14.91
CA MET A 1 -11.45 -22.89 15.24
C MET A 1 -12.25 -23.20 16.50
N LEU A 2 -11.96 -22.48 17.57
CA LEU A 2 -12.78 -22.11 18.74
C LEU A 2 -11.87 -21.06 19.41
N GLY A 3 -12.14 -19.76 19.40
CA GLY A 3 -13.43 -19.10 19.47
C GLY A 3 -13.71 -18.58 20.87
N ASP A 4 -12.70 -18.10 21.61
CA ASP A 4 -12.90 -17.58 22.96
C ASP A 4 -12.91 -16.05 22.88
N GLY A 5 -13.86 -15.53 22.09
CA GLY A 5 -14.28 -14.14 22.11
C GLY A 5 -15.04 -13.80 23.40
N GLU A 6 -14.45 -14.13 24.55
CA GLU A 6 -14.94 -13.71 25.86
C GLU A 6 -14.13 -12.53 26.35
N LEU A 7 -14.82 -11.39 26.50
CA LEU A 7 -14.35 -10.29 27.31
C LEU A 7 -14.33 -10.78 28.77
N ARG A 8 -13.23 -11.38 29.19
CA ARG A 8 -13.01 -11.71 30.61
C ARG A 8 -12.70 -10.41 31.34
N ASP A 9 -13.68 -9.94 32.11
CA ASP A 9 -13.41 -8.95 33.14
C ASP A 9 -12.30 -9.51 34.04
N LEU A 10 -11.20 -8.78 34.07
CA LEU A 10 -10.01 -9.14 34.81
C LEU A 10 -10.02 -8.29 36.10
N PRO A 11 -10.73 -8.70 37.17
CA PRO A 11 -10.81 -7.91 38.41
C PRO A 11 -9.45 -7.77 39.13
N GLY A 12 -8.38 -8.37 38.58
CA GLY A 12 -6.99 -8.28 39.07
C GLY A 12 -5.97 -7.69 38.10
N GLY A 13 -6.37 -7.19 36.92
CA GLY A 13 -5.46 -6.47 36.02
C GLY A 13 -4.28 -7.26 35.43
N ILE A 14 -3.37 -6.51 34.79
CA ILE A 14 -2.32 -6.97 33.85
C ILE A 14 -1.33 -7.98 34.48
N ASP A 15 -1.18 -7.99 35.81
CA ASP A 15 -0.21 -8.81 36.52
C ASP A 15 -0.48 -10.33 36.40
N GLN A 16 -1.76 -10.75 36.39
CA GLN A 16 -2.11 -12.16 36.17
C GLN A 16 -1.79 -12.62 34.74
N TYR A 17 -1.92 -11.73 33.76
CA TYR A 17 -1.61 -12.03 32.37
C TYR A 17 -0.10 -12.23 32.16
N LEU A 18 0.73 -11.47 32.89
CA LEU A 18 2.19 -11.61 32.85
C LEU A 18 2.67 -12.91 33.53
N GLN A 19 2.03 -13.34 34.61
CA GLN A 19 2.36 -14.58 35.31
C GLN A 19 2.01 -15.84 34.50
N LEU A 20 0.84 -15.89 33.85
CA LEU A 20 0.49 -16.99 32.95
C LEU A 20 1.40 -17.06 31.71
N ARG A 21 1.89 -15.90 31.24
CA ARG A 21 2.83 -15.85 30.12
C ARG A 21 4.22 -16.33 30.52
N ALA A 22 4.66 -16.04 31.74
CA ALA A 22 5.98 -16.45 32.23
C ALA A 22 6.12 -17.98 32.38
N THR A 23 5.06 -18.67 32.81
CA THR A 23 5.08 -20.13 32.98
C THR A 23 5.03 -20.90 31.66
N GLY A 24 4.53 -20.30 30.57
CA GLY A 24 4.48 -20.89 29.22
C GLY A 24 5.77 -20.77 28.39
N ILE A 25 6.81 -20.05 28.85
CA ILE A 25 8.03 -19.75 28.05
C ILE A 25 9.10 -20.86 28.09
N LYS A 26 8.92 -21.92 28.89
CA LYS A 26 9.87 -23.06 28.92
C LYS A 26 9.58 -24.12 27.84
N ALA A 27 9.57 -23.72 26.57
CA ALA A 27 9.58 -24.60 25.39
C ALA A 27 10.15 -23.81 24.17
N PRO A 28 10.79 -24.45 23.17
CA PRO A 28 11.57 -23.74 22.16
C PRO A 28 10.66 -22.91 21.23
N VAL A 29 10.79 -21.58 21.31
CA VAL A 29 9.98 -20.57 20.59
C VAL A 29 10.76 -19.87 19.46
N ALA A 30 11.78 -20.51 18.88
CA ALA A 30 12.67 -19.88 17.91
C ALA A 30 12.02 -19.62 16.53
N THR A 31 10.96 -20.33 16.15
CA THR A 31 10.34 -20.20 14.82
C THR A 31 9.33 -19.05 14.72
N LYS A 32 8.57 -18.71 15.78
CA LYS A 32 7.59 -17.62 15.72
C LYS A 32 8.20 -16.21 15.61
N GLN A 33 9.45 -16.04 16.03
CA GLN A 33 10.11 -14.72 15.98
C GLN A 33 10.62 -14.35 14.59
N THR A 34 10.88 -15.31 13.71
CA THR A 34 11.33 -15.04 12.33
C THR A 34 10.18 -14.61 11.44
N ASP A 35 9.02 -15.26 11.56
CA ASP A 35 7.83 -14.96 10.76
C ASP A 35 7.28 -13.56 11.08
N ALA A 36 7.23 -13.20 12.37
CA ALA A 36 6.82 -11.87 12.80
C ALA A 36 7.77 -10.76 12.31
N LYS A 37 9.08 -11.02 12.25
CA LYS A 37 10.05 -10.06 11.70
C LYS A 37 9.94 -9.92 10.19
N ALA A 38 9.68 -11.01 9.47
CA ALA A 38 9.45 -11.00 8.02
C ALA A 38 8.21 -10.17 7.67
N SER A 39 7.08 -10.38 8.37
CA SER A 39 5.85 -9.61 8.20
C SER A 39 6.03 -8.11 8.45
N ILE A 40 6.79 -7.70 9.48
CA ILE A 40 7.07 -6.27 9.73
C ILE A 40 7.89 -5.63 8.59
N LEU A 41 8.85 -6.37 8.01
CA LEU A 41 9.64 -5.88 6.88
C LEU A 41 8.79 -5.76 5.61
N GLU A 42 7.90 -6.71 5.37
CA GLU A 42 6.95 -6.73 4.26
C GLU A 42 5.97 -5.55 4.33
N ILE A 43 5.36 -5.29 5.49
CA ILE A 43 4.51 -4.11 5.73
C ILE A 43 5.26 -2.80 5.43
N LYS A 44 6.53 -2.69 5.83
CA LYS A 44 7.33 -1.50 5.54
C LYS A 44 7.62 -1.35 4.04
N ALA A 45 7.88 -2.47 3.35
CA ALA A 45 8.08 -2.48 1.91
C ALA A 45 6.81 -2.04 1.16
N LEU A 46 5.65 -2.59 1.52
CA LEU A 46 4.34 -2.23 0.96
C LEU A 46 4.01 -0.75 1.19
N LYS A 47 4.23 -0.22 2.40
CA LYS A 47 4.06 1.22 2.68
C LYS A 47 4.93 2.10 1.79
N LYS A 48 6.19 1.71 1.56
CA LYS A 48 7.10 2.44 0.68
C LYS A 48 6.63 2.37 -0.77
N GLU A 49 6.12 1.22 -1.19
CA GLU A 49 5.62 1.01 -2.55
C GLU A 49 4.36 1.82 -2.83
N VAL A 50 3.38 1.80 -1.92
CA VAL A 50 2.19 2.67 -1.97
C VAL A 50 2.60 4.14 -2.10
N ALA A 51 3.50 4.64 -1.25
CA ALA A 51 3.99 6.03 -1.32
C ALA A 51 4.78 6.34 -2.61
N ARG A 52 5.43 5.34 -3.23
CA ARG A 52 6.11 5.49 -4.52
C ARG A 52 5.11 5.62 -5.65
N LEU A 53 4.07 4.78 -5.65
CA LEU A 53 3.01 4.77 -6.65
C LEU A 53 2.19 6.06 -6.61
N GLU A 54 1.84 6.57 -5.42
CA GLU A 54 1.19 7.87 -5.26
C GLU A 54 1.98 9.01 -5.89
N ARG A 55 3.30 9.05 -5.66
CA ARG A 55 4.18 10.06 -6.28
C ARG A 55 4.29 9.89 -7.79
N ALA A 56 4.20 8.66 -8.30
CA ALA A 56 4.20 8.41 -9.74
C ALA A 56 2.89 8.90 -10.37
N MET A 57 1.74 8.62 -9.75
CA MET A 57 0.44 9.12 -10.17
C MET A 57 0.40 10.66 -10.17
N GLN A 58 0.93 11.32 -9.14
CA GLN A 58 1.02 12.78 -9.10
C GLN A 58 1.80 13.35 -10.29
N LYS A 59 2.90 12.70 -10.69
CA LYS A 59 3.67 13.12 -11.87
C LYS A 59 2.92 12.87 -13.17
N ALA A 60 2.18 11.77 -13.26
CA ALA A 60 1.33 11.49 -14.41
C ALA A 60 0.24 12.56 -14.54
N ASP A 61 -0.39 12.97 -13.43
CA ASP A 61 -1.37 14.06 -13.38
C ASP A 61 -0.77 15.41 -13.83
N GLU A 62 0.42 15.75 -13.33
CA GLU A 62 1.15 16.96 -13.76
C GLU A 62 1.44 16.93 -15.26
N LYS A 63 1.84 15.76 -15.80
CA LYS A 63 2.12 15.59 -17.23
C LYS A 63 0.86 15.68 -18.07
N ILE A 64 -0.25 15.08 -17.64
CA ILE A 64 -1.57 15.19 -18.27
C ILE A 64 -1.96 16.67 -18.37
N LEU A 65 -1.88 17.42 -17.27
CA LEU A 65 -2.20 18.85 -17.25
C LEU A 65 -1.31 19.65 -18.22
N GLN A 66 -0.01 19.35 -18.30
CA GLN A 66 0.90 20.01 -19.24
C GLN A 66 0.53 19.72 -20.69
N LEU A 67 0.19 18.47 -21.02
CA LEU A 67 -0.21 18.06 -22.36
C LEU A 67 -1.55 18.67 -22.77
N GLU A 68 -2.54 18.71 -21.88
CA GLU A 68 -3.83 19.38 -22.11
C GLU A 68 -3.64 20.88 -22.42
N ASN A 69 -2.77 21.56 -21.68
CA ASN A 69 -2.41 22.95 -21.97
C ASN A 69 -1.69 23.10 -23.33
N ALA A 70 -0.83 22.13 -23.69
CA ALA A 70 -0.14 22.11 -24.97
C ALA A 70 -1.10 21.89 -26.15
N GLN A 71 -2.17 21.12 -25.98
CA GLN A 71 -3.23 20.94 -27.00
C GLN A 71 -3.88 22.27 -27.37
N ALA A 72 -4.22 23.10 -26.38
CA ALA A 72 -4.81 24.42 -26.63
C ALA A 72 -3.89 25.32 -27.48
N SER A 73 -2.57 25.23 -27.25
CA SER A 73 -1.56 25.98 -28.00
C SER A 73 -1.28 25.38 -29.40
N ALA A 74 -1.55 24.08 -29.59
CA ALA A 74 -1.33 23.35 -30.83
C ALA A 74 -2.58 23.28 -31.73
N ALA A 75 -3.67 23.96 -31.39
CA ALA A 75 -4.97 23.84 -32.07
C ALA A 75 -4.92 24.07 -33.59
N PHE A 76 -3.97 24.87 -34.07
CA PHE A 76 -3.80 25.20 -35.50
C PHE A 76 -2.70 24.41 -36.21
N ASP A 77 -1.99 23.53 -35.49
CA ASP A 77 -0.97 22.62 -36.03
C ASP A 77 -1.42 21.19 -35.82
N HIS A 78 -2.03 20.60 -36.86
CA HIS A 78 -2.66 19.29 -36.79
C HIS A 78 -1.66 18.17 -36.48
N ASN A 79 -0.41 18.28 -36.95
CA ASN A 79 0.62 17.27 -36.71
C ASN A 79 1.02 17.31 -35.24
N LYS A 80 1.32 18.50 -34.72
CA LYS A 80 1.65 18.69 -33.31
C LYS A 80 0.48 18.29 -32.39
N LEU A 81 -0.74 18.61 -32.77
CA LEU A 81 -1.93 18.23 -32.01
C LEU A 81 -2.08 16.70 -31.94
N ALA A 82 -1.86 15.98 -33.05
CA ALA A 82 -1.92 14.53 -33.08
C ALA A 82 -0.85 13.88 -32.19
N GLU A 83 0.38 14.42 -32.20
CA GLU A 83 1.46 13.97 -31.31
C GLU A 83 1.09 14.16 -29.83
N VAL A 84 0.61 15.35 -29.45
CA VAL A 84 0.20 15.64 -28.07
C VAL A 84 -0.99 14.78 -27.64
N MET A 85 -1.96 14.54 -28.52
CA MET A 85 -3.09 13.63 -28.22
C MET A 85 -2.63 12.20 -28.01
N LYS A 86 -1.68 11.71 -28.81
CA LYS A 86 -1.10 10.38 -28.64
C LYS A 86 -0.41 10.28 -27.29
N GLU A 87 0.48 11.22 -26.96
CA GLU A 87 1.18 11.22 -25.67
C GLU A 87 0.21 11.34 -24.49
N LEU A 88 -0.84 12.15 -24.61
CA LEU A 88 -1.88 12.26 -23.60
C LEU A 88 -2.59 10.91 -23.37
N SER A 89 -2.92 10.18 -24.44
CA SER A 89 -3.53 8.85 -24.32
C SER A 89 -2.60 7.83 -23.65
N GLU A 90 -1.29 7.87 -23.96
CA GLU A 90 -0.28 6.97 -23.37
C GLU A 90 -0.13 7.23 -21.87
N VAL A 91 -0.04 8.50 -21.45
CA VAL A 91 0.07 8.86 -20.02
C VAL A 91 -1.20 8.55 -19.25
N ASN A 92 -2.38 8.66 -19.87
CA ASN A 92 -3.62 8.23 -19.24
C ASN A 92 -3.67 6.72 -19.00
N VAL A 93 -3.18 5.92 -19.96
CA VAL A 93 -3.06 4.46 -19.77
C VAL A 93 -2.07 4.13 -18.67
N GLU A 94 -0.89 4.78 -18.66
CA GLU A 94 0.11 4.61 -17.60
C GLU A 94 -0.47 4.96 -16.22
N LYS A 95 -1.27 6.03 -16.13
CA LYS A 95 -1.94 6.42 -14.88
C LYS A 95 -2.90 5.33 -14.39
N VAL A 96 -3.70 4.73 -15.27
CA VAL A 96 -4.61 3.63 -14.91
C VAL A 96 -3.81 2.43 -14.39
N GLU A 97 -2.72 2.05 -15.04
CA GLU A 97 -1.85 0.96 -14.59
C GLU A 97 -1.23 1.24 -13.21
N LEU A 98 -0.83 2.50 -12.95
CA LEU A 98 -0.32 2.92 -11.65
C LEU A 98 -1.41 2.87 -10.56
N GLU A 99 -2.64 3.24 -10.88
CA GLU A 99 -3.80 3.17 -9.97
C GLU A 99 -4.14 1.71 -9.62
N GLU A 100 -4.15 0.81 -10.60
CA GLU A 100 -4.35 -0.63 -10.38
C GLU A 100 -3.25 -1.21 -9.48
N ALA A 101 -1.98 -0.88 -9.75
CA ALA A 101 -0.86 -1.30 -8.93
C ALA A 101 -0.97 -0.75 -7.49
N TRP A 102 -1.40 0.50 -7.33
CA TRP A 102 -1.61 1.12 -6.02
C TRP A 102 -2.71 0.42 -5.24
N LEU A 103 -3.85 0.12 -5.88
CA LEU A 103 -4.97 -0.59 -5.26
C LEU A 103 -4.57 -2.01 -4.83
N HIS A 104 -3.76 -2.69 -5.63
CA HIS A 104 -3.23 -3.99 -5.26
C HIS A 104 -2.27 -3.92 -4.06
N ALA A 105 -1.33 -2.97 -4.08
CA ALA A 105 -0.37 -2.79 -3.00
C ALA A 105 -1.03 -2.33 -1.68
N SER A 106 -2.07 -1.49 -1.74
CA SER A 106 -2.83 -1.06 -0.57
C SER A 106 -3.67 -2.21 0.00
N HIS A 107 -4.30 -3.02 -0.84
CA HIS A 107 -5.01 -4.23 -0.39
C HIS A 107 -4.07 -5.21 0.34
N GLN A 108 -2.90 -5.51 -0.24
CA GLN A 108 -1.90 -6.34 0.43
C GLN A 108 -1.44 -5.74 1.75
N LEU A 109 -1.30 -4.41 1.83
CA LEU A 109 -0.91 -3.73 3.06
C LEU A 109 -1.97 -3.88 4.16
N GLU A 110 -3.26 -3.81 3.80
CA GLU A 110 -4.38 -4.05 4.71
C GLU A 110 -4.41 -5.50 5.19
N GLU A 111 -4.27 -6.48 4.29
CA GLU A 111 -4.24 -7.91 4.63
C GLU A 111 -3.08 -8.27 5.56
N ASN A 112 -1.90 -7.67 5.35
CA ASN A 112 -0.73 -7.90 6.20
C ASN A 112 -0.75 -7.09 7.50
N GLY A 113 -1.59 -6.06 7.58
CA GLY A 113 -1.71 -5.17 8.74
C GLY A 113 -2.77 -5.60 9.75
N ASN A 114 -3.71 -6.46 9.35
CA ASN A 114 -4.83 -6.98 10.14
C ASN A 114 -4.49 -8.30 10.84
#